data_AF-A0A1Y1Y6U5-F1
#
_entry.id   AF-A0A1Y1Y6U5-F1
#
_cell.length_a   1.000
_cell.length_b   1.000
_cell.length_c   1.000
_cell.angle_alpha   90.00
_cell.angle_beta   90.00
_cell.angle_gamma   90.00
#
_symmetry.space_group_name_H-M   'P 1'
#
loop_
_entity.id
_entity.type
_entity.pdbx_description
1 polymer ?
#
loop_
_entity_poly.entity_id
_entity_poly.type
_entity_poly.pdbx_seq_one_letter_code
_entity_poly.pdbx_strand_id
1 'polypeptide(L)'
;MNVINPFNYNRPGAHSPRKDSPRSSPKTRRVWRDEFKKQCLNRIKESRWAEQNRKRLFFSNNEKAPFDSPMEEEKWLQSLISEEWSKFLQERNQAHALEVIDLPEEVAAALEKEIAQESADDYEALCAFEDAILSADMEKYEELQSSHSHLPGNFGTCMVCNQGTLFQTTETTLQCDKCHLQIDHQSWQRIHSLRSAHSSGCSGNSLFTFNPSTGLIMLCDSCDWCEAVL
;
A
#
# COMPACT_ATOMS: atom_id res chain seq x y z
N MET A 1 26.99 -90.71 2.14
CA MET A 1 27.03 -90.98 0.69
C MET A 1 26.37 -89.80 -0.01
N ASN A 2 27.10 -89.17 -0.94
CA ASN A 2 26.59 -88.21 -1.91
C ASN A 2 25.58 -88.87 -2.86
N VAL A 3 24.59 -88.12 -3.36
CA VAL A 3 24.23 -87.82 -4.79
C VAL A 3 22.99 -86.90 -4.73
N ILE A 4 23.10 -85.58 -4.90
CA ILE A 4 22.95 -84.75 -6.13
C ILE A 4 21.56 -84.86 -6.84
N ASN A 5 20.83 -83.74 -6.76
CA ASN A 5 19.81 -83.07 -7.63
C ASN A 5 19.71 -83.55 -9.10
N PRO A 6 18.62 -83.31 -9.89
CA PRO A 6 18.16 -81.93 -10.23
C PRO A 6 16.68 -81.73 -10.71
N PHE A 7 16.36 -80.45 -10.99
CA PHE A 7 15.20 -79.87 -11.73
C PHE A 7 13.88 -79.66 -10.95
N ASN A 8 13.56 -78.46 -10.46
CA ASN A 8 13.26 -77.17 -11.12
C ASN A 8 11.87 -77.14 -11.80
N TYR A 9 10.89 -76.49 -11.15
CA TYR A 9 9.88 -75.70 -11.84
C TYR A 9 9.53 -74.45 -11.03
N ASN A 10 9.81 -73.31 -11.66
CA ASN A 10 9.34 -71.98 -11.34
C ASN A 10 7.83 -71.95 -11.00
N ARG A 11 7.47 -71.25 -9.92
CA ARG A 11 6.15 -70.62 -9.81
C ARG A 11 6.30 -69.20 -9.25
N PRO A 12 6.10 -68.16 -10.07
CA PRO A 12 6.03 -66.78 -9.61
C PRO A 12 4.62 -66.52 -9.06
N GLY A 13 4.52 -65.96 -7.86
CA GLY A 13 3.21 -65.62 -7.30
C GLY A 13 3.28 -65.04 -5.90
N ALA A 14 3.47 -63.73 -5.82
CA ALA A 14 2.73 -62.80 -4.95
C ALA A 14 3.50 -61.48 -4.85
N HIS A 15 3.55 -60.72 -5.94
CA HIS A 15 3.66 -59.27 -5.79
C HIS A 15 2.35 -58.80 -5.17
N SER A 16 2.41 -58.52 -3.88
CA SER A 16 1.39 -57.75 -3.18
C SER A 16 1.17 -56.45 -3.96
N PRO A 17 -0.06 -56.07 -4.35
CA PRO A 17 -0.30 -54.77 -4.94
C PRO A 17 0.07 -53.75 -3.87
N ARG A 18 1.12 -52.95 -4.13
CA ARG A 18 1.34 -51.72 -3.40
C ARG A 18 0.03 -50.95 -3.46
N LYS A 19 -0.57 -50.70 -2.29
CA LYS A 19 -1.68 -49.76 -2.12
C LYS A 19 -1.30 -48.50 -2.88
N ASP A 20 -2.03 -48.25 -3.96
CA ASP A 20 -2.02 -46.96 -4.62
C ASP A 20 -2.25 -45.91 -3.54
N SER A 21 -1.24 -45.07 -3.33
CA SER A 21 -1.40 -43.82 -2.58
C SER A 21 -2.63 -43.10 -3.13
N PRO A 22 -3.49 -42.54 -2.28
CA PRO A 22 -4.67 -41.83 -2.74
C PRO A 22 -4.19 -40.70 -3.65
N ARG A 23 -4.44 -40.89 -4.95
CA ARG A 23 -4.15 -39.91 -5.99
C ARG A 23 -5.11 -38.76 -5.71
N SER A 24 -4.63 -37.75 -5.01
CA SER A 24 -5.38 -36.54 -4.68
C SER A 24 -6.07 -36.04 -5.95
N SER A 25 -7.38 -35.90 -5.86
CA SER A 25 -8.23 -35.65 -7.01
C SER A 25 -7.88 -34.29 -7.64
N PRO A 26 -7.91 -34.11 -8.97
CA PRO A 26 -7.62 -32.82 -9.62
C PRO A 26 -8.48 -31.65 -9.10
N LYS A 27 -9.66 -31.95 -8.53
CA LYS A 27 -10.57 -30.97 -7.92
C LYS A 27 -10.06 -30.44 -6.58
N THR A 28 -9.55 -31.29 -5.67
CA THR A 28 -8.98 -30.83 -4.40
C THR A 28 -7.68 -30.03 -4.61
N ARG A 29 -6.92 -30.35 -5.67
CA ARG A 29 -5.71 -29.60 -6.04
C ARG A 29 -5.97 -28.14 -6.43
N ARG A 30 -7.14 -27.82 -6.98
CA ARG A 30 -7.51 -26.44 -7.35
C ARG A 30 -7.95 -25.62 -6.13
N VAL A 31 -8.71 -26.23 -5.22
CA VAL A 31 -9.31 -25.50 -4.09
C VAL A 31 -8.26 -24.94 -3.12
N TRP A 32 -7.25 -25.74 -2.72
CA TRP A 32 -6.23 -25.23 -1.79
C TRP A 32 -5.33 -24.18 -2.43
N ARG A 33 -5.10 -24.28 -3.75
CA ARG A 33 -4.28 -23.32 -4.51
C ARG A 33 -4.94 -21.96 -4.53
N ASP A 34 -6.25 -21.94 -4.80
CA ASP A 34 -7.04 -20.71 -4.83
C ASP A 34 -7.15 -20.08 -3.43
N GLU A 35 -7.31 -20.89 -2.37
CA GLU A 35 -7.28 -20.42 -0.97
C GLU A 35 -5.94 -19.78 -0.61
N PHE A 36 -4.84 -20.49 -0.87
CA PHE A 36 -3.49 -20.00 -0.56
C PHE A 36 -3.16 -18.74 -1.35
N LYS A 37 -3.45 -18.73 -2.65
CA LYS A 37 -3.28 -17.55 -3.51
C LYS A 37 -4.02 -16.35 -2.94
N LYS A 38 -5.29 -16.53 -2.55
CA LYS A 38 -6.10 -15.47 -1.97
C LYS A 38 -5.53 -14.97 -0.64
N GLN A 39 -5.02 -15.86 0.21
CA GLN A 39 -4.36 -15.50 1.47
C GLN A 39 -3.12 -14.63 1.22
N CYS A 40 -2.24 -15.07 0.31
CA CYS A 40 -1.04 -14.29 -0.07
C CYS A 40 -1.40 -12.92 -0.63
N LEU A 41 -2.35 -12.84 -1.57
CA LEU A 41 -2.77 -11.57 -2.17
C LEU A 41 -3.35 -10.62 -1.13
N ASN A 42 -4.18 -11.11 -0.20
CA ASN A 42 -4.70 -10.29 0.89
C ASN A 42 -3.56 -9.75 1.77
N ARG A 43 -2.60 -10.60 2.14
CA ARG A 43 -1.48 -10.19 2.99
C ARG A 43 -0.59 -9.14 2.32
N ILE A 44 -0.33 -9.30 1.03
CA ILE A 44 0.44 -8.33 0.23
C ILE A 44 -0.32 -7.01 0.14
N LYS A 45 -1.63 -7.03 -0.11
CA LYS A 45 -2.49 -5.84 -0.14
C LYS A 45 -2.47 -5.09 1.19
N GLU A 46 -2.64 -5.79 2.31
CA GLU A 46 -2.56 -5.19 3.65
C GLU A 46 -1.21 -4.54 3.91
N SER A 47 -0.12 -5.21 3.53
CA SER A 47 1.24 -4.72 3.76
C SER A 47 1.54 -3.48 2.92
N ARG A 48 1.13 -3.48 1.64
CA ARG A 48 1.24 -2.31 0.76
C ARG A 48 0.37 -1.16 1.22
N TRP A 49 -0.85 -1.43 1.66
CA TRP A 49 -1.75 -0.41 2.20
C TRP A 49 -1.18 0.20 3.48
N ALA A 50 -0.64 -0.60 4.40
CA ALA A 50 0.00 -0.11 5.61
C ALA A 50 1.19 0.81 5.29
N GLU A 51 2.00 0.45 4.29
CA GLU A 51 3.13 1.26 3.85
C GLU A 51 2.70 2.56 3.17
N GLN A 52 1.68 2.53 2.28
CA GLN A 52 1.09 3.74 1.72
C GLN A 52 0.54 4.67 2.81
N ASN A 53 -0.14 4.10 3.81
CA ASN A 53 -0.72 4.88 4.89
C ASN A 53 0.37 5.48 5.80
N ARG A 54 1.49 4.75 6.02
CA ARG A 54 2.68 5.27 6.69
C ARG A 54 3.20 6.52 5.98
N LYS A 55 3.35 6.47 4.64
CA LYS A 55 3.78 7.64 3.85
C LYS A 55 2.84 8.83 3.98
N ARG A 56 1.53 8.59 3.98
CA ARG A 56 0.53 9.66 4.16
C ARG A 56 0.64 10.35 5.51
N LEU A 57 1.06 9.64 6.56
CA LEU A 57 1.21 10.17 7.91
C LEU A 57 2.56 10.86 8.15
N PHE A 58 3.61 10.46 7.44
CA PHE A 58 4.94 11.06 7.53
C PHE A 58 5.24 11.90 6.28
N PHE A 59 4.77 13.16 6.27
CA PHE A 59 5.12 14.18 5.27
C PHE A 59 6.59 14.63 5.39
N SER A 60 7.54 13.71 5.39
CA SER A 60 8.96 14.03 5.30
C SER A 60 9.41 13.90 3.86
N ASN A 61 9.74 15.03 3.23
CA ASN A 61 10.09 15.25 1.81
C ASN A 61 11.35 14.50 1.32
N ASN A 62 11.68 13.34 1.88
CA ASN A 62 12.85 12.55 1.52
C ASN A 62 12.67 11.04 1.71
N GLU A 63 11.45 10.54 1.91
CA GLU A 63 11.25 9.08 1.92
C GLU A 63 11.34 8.54 0.49
N LYS A 64 12.45 7.84 0.23
CA LYS A 64 12.67 7.07 -0.99
C LYS A 64 11.49 6.10 -1.23
N ALA A 65 11.37 5.63 -2.47
CA ALA A 65 10.47 4.53 -2.80
C ALA A 65 10.61 3.37 -1.77
N PRO A 66 9.54 2.63 -1.48
CA PRO A 66 9.55 1.62 -0.40
C PRO A 66 10.52 0.47 -0.69
N PHE A 67 10.99 0.38 -1.94
CA PHE A 67 12.08 -0.46 -2.39
C PHE A 67 13.05 0.42 -3.19
N ASP A 68 14.36 0.31 -2.93
CA ASP A 68 15.39 1.04 -3.67
C ASP A 68 15.63 0.38 -5.05
N SER A 69 15.13 -0.84 -5.28
CA SER A 69 15.15 -1.52 -6.57
C SER A 69 14.05 -2.58 -6.75
N PRO A 70 13.69 -2.94 -8.00
CA PRO A 70 12.76 -4.05 -8.29
C PRO A 70 13.21 -5.39 -7.71
N MET A 71 14.51 -5.60 -7.55
CA MET A 71 15.07 -6.83 -6.99
C MET A 71 14.81 -6.95 -5.47
N GLU A 72 14.69 -5.82 -4.77
CA GLU A 72 14.34 -5.82 -3.34
C GLU A 72 12.85 -6.11 -3.14
N GLU A 73 12.00 -5.57 -4.01
CA GLU A 73 10.56 -5.88 -4.02
C GLU A 73 10.32 -7.36 -4.27
N GLU A 74 11.00 -7.96 -5.25
CA GLU A 74 10.88 -9.38 -5.55
C GLU A 74 11.30 -10.26 -4.35
N LYS A 75 12.41 -9.93 -3.68
CA LYS A 75 12.85 -10.64 -2.47
C LYS A 75 11.87 -10.50 -1.32
N TRP A 76 11.30 -9.31 -1.14
CA TRP A 76 10.29 -9.06 -0.12
C TRP A 76 9.00 -9.87 -0.38
N LEU A 77 8.52 -9.89 -1.63
CA LEU A 77 7.38 -10.71 -2.06
C LEU A 77 7.64 -12.20 -1.81
N GLN A 78 8.80 -12.71 -2.20
CA GLN A 78 9.18 -14.10 -1.95
C GLN A 78 9.19 -14.44 -0.46
N SER A 79 9.70 -13.54 0.39
CA SER A 79 9.68 -13.71 1.85
C SER A 79 8.25 -13.85 2.35
N LEU A 80 7.34 -12.95 1.95
CA LEU A 80 5.94 -13.00 2.36
C LEU A 80 5.24 -14.28 1.90
N ILE A 81 5.46 -14.71 0.65
CA ILE A 81 4.84 -15.93 0.13
C ILE A 81 5.35 -17.15 0.90
N SER A 82 6.65 -17.20 1.22
CA SER A 82 7.23 -18.31 1.99
C SER A 82 6.74 -18.37 3.44
N GLU A 83 6.52 -17.21 4.08
CA GLU A 83 5.94 -17.11 5.41
C GLU A 83 4.48 -17.59 5.43
N GLU A 84 3.67 -17.10 4.49
CA GLU A 84 2.27 -17.53 4.38
C GLU A 84 2.16 -19.01 4.00
N TRP A 85 3.08 -19.53 3.19
CA TRP A 85 3.13 -20.95 2.87
C TRP A 85 3.37 -21.80 4.12
N SER A 86 4.31 -21.37 4.96
CA SER A 86 4.62 -22.02 6.23
C SER A 86 3.41 -22.01 7.19
N LYS A 87 2.71 -20.88 7.29
CA LYS A 87 1.48 -20.76 8.10
C LYS A 87 0.35 -21.63 7.56
N PHE A 88 0.12 -21.59 6.25
CA PHE A 88 -0.92 -22.38 5.59
C PHE A 88 -0.70 -23.88 5.80
N LEU A 89 0.55 -24.36 5.68
CA LEU A 89 0.90 -25.74 6.00
C LEU A 89 0.68 -26.05 7.48
N GLN A 90 1.08 -25.16 8.39
CA GLN A 90 0.88 -25.34 9.82
C GLN A 90 -0.61 -25.47 10.18
N GLU A 91 -1.45 -24.58 9.65
CA GLU A 91 -2.90 -24.58 9.88
C GLU A 91 -3.57 -25.84 9.31
N ARG A 92 -3.22 -26.25 8.09
CA ARG A 92 -3.77 -27.49 7.51
C ARG A 92 -3.28 -28.75 8.22
N ASN A 93 -2.01 -28.80 8.62
CA ASN A 93 -1.46 -29.92 9.40
C ASN A 93 -2.14 -30.03 10.77
N GLN A 94 -2.54 -28.91 11.38
CA GLN A 94 -3.32 -28.89 12.61
C GLN A 94 -4.80 -29.27 12.39
N ALA A 95 -5.39 -28.87 11.26
CA ALA A 95 -6.79 -29.14 10.94
C ALA A 95 -7.05 -30.57 10.46
N HIS A 96 -6.13 -31.21 9.73
CA HIS A 96 -6.28 -32.56 9.19
C HIS A 96 -4.94 -33.29 9.04
N ALA A 97 -4.75 -34.37 9.79
CA ALA A 97 -3.52 -35.15 9.84
C ALA A 97 -3.20 -36.06 8.61
N LEU A 98 -3.74 -35.83 7.40
CA LEU A 98 -3.74 -36.92 6.38
C LEU A 98 -3.45 -36.61 4.90
N GLU A 99 -3.08 -35.40 4.49
CA GLU A 99 -2.48 -35.22 3.16
C GLU A 99 -1.25 -34.31 3.26
N VAL A 100 -0.06 -34.91 3.22
CA VAL A 100 1.18 -34.17 2.94
C VAL A 100 1.01 -33.59 1.54
N ILE A 101 0.77 -32.28 1.46
CA ILE A 101 0.76 -31.57 0.19
C ILE A 101 2.22 -31.43 -0.23
N ASP A 102 2.72 -32.44 -0.94
CA ASP A 102 4.02 -32.36 -1.59
C ASP A 102 3.84 -31.56 -2.89
N LEU A 103 4.17 -30.26 -2.84
CA LEU A 103 4.20 -29.43 -4.03
C LEU A 103 5.50 -29.74 -4.79
N PRO A 104 5.42 -30.18 -6.06
CA PRO A 104 6.59 -30.14 -6.92
C PRO A 104 7.11 -28.69 -6.98
N GLU A 105 8.43 -28.52 -6.86
CA GLU A 105 9.10 -27.22 -6.86
C GLU A 105 8.68 -26.34 -8.04
N GLU A 106 8.47 -26.94 -9.22
CA GLU A 106 7.97 -26.26 -10.42
C GLU A 106 6.57 -25.63 -10.24
N VAL A 107 5.69 -26.28 -9.47
CA VAL A 107 4.33 -25.80 -9.21
C VAL A 107 4.36 -24.68 -8.16
N ALA A 108 5.28 -24.74 -7.21
CA ALA A 108 5.50 -23.69 -6.23
C ALA A 108 6.03 -22.42 -6.91
N ALA A 109 7.08 -22.56 -7.73
CA ALA A 109 7.66 -21.46 -8.49
C ALA A 109 6.64 -20.83 -9.46
N ALA A 110 5.80 -21.63 -10.13
CA ALA A 110 4.74 -21.11 -10.99
C ALA A 110 3.67 -20.35 -10.20
N LEU A 111 3.31 -20.82 -9.00
CA LEU A 111 2.32 -20.16 -8.14
C LEU A 111 2.87 -18.87 -7.53
N GLU A 112 4.13 -18.85 -7.11
CA GLU A 112 4.83 -17.64 -6.68
C GLU A 112 4.83 -16.58 -7.78
N LYS A 113 5.15 -16.98 -9.01
CA LYS A 113 5.14 -16.07 -10.15
C LYS A 113 3.72 -15.53 -10.46
N GLU A 114 2.70 -16.38 -10.36
CA GLU A 114 1.30 -15.95 -10.52
C GLU A 114 0.89 -14.94 -9.44
N ILE A 115 1.26 -15.17 -8.18
CA ILE A 115 0.96 -14.25 -7.06
C ILE A 115 1.72 -12.93 -7.25
N ALA A 116 3.01 -13.00 -7.60
CA ALA A 116 3.84 -11.81 -7.81
C ALA A 116 3.29 -10.94 -8.94
N GLN A 117 2.95 -11.54 -10.09
CA GLN A 117 2.38 -10.80 -11.22
C GLN A 117 1.03 -10.17 -10.87
N GLU A 118 0.09 -10.92 -10.32
CA GLU A 118 -1.23 -10.38 -9.98
C GLU A 118 -1.13 -9.28 -8.91
N SER A 119 -0.20 -9.42 -7.97
CA SER A 119 0.07 -8.36 -7.01
C SER A 119 0.64 -7.12 -7.69
N ALA A 120 1.57 -7.25 -8.63
CA ALA A 120 2.17 -6.12 -9.34
C ALA A 120 1.11 -5.36 -10.14
N ASP A 121 0.27 -6.08 -10.89
CA ASP A 121 -0.82 -5.51 -11.69
C ASP A 121 -1.82 -4.74 -10.80
N ASP A 122 -2.23 -5.32 -9.66
CA ASP A 122 -3.13 -4.68 -8.70
C ASP A 122 -2.53 -3.39 -8.11
N TYR A 123 -1.22 -3.35 -7.89
CA TYR A 123 -0.54 -2.19 -7.34
C TYR A 123 -0.31 -1.10 -8.37
N GLU A 124 0.05 -1.46 -9.61
CA GLU A 124 0.13 -0.51 -10.72
C GLU A 124 -1.23 0.18 -10.95
N ALA A 125 -2.32 -0.58 -10.90
CA ALA A 125 -3.67 -0.03 -11.01
C ALA A 125 -4.01 0.95 -9.86
N LEU A 126 -3.60 0.65 -8.63
CA LEU A 126 -3.78 1.54 -7.48
C LEU A 126 -2.96 2.83 -7.63
N CYS A 127 -1.69 2.74 -8.00
CA CYS A 127 -0.83 3.91 -8.25
C CYS A 127 -1.41 4.78 -9.37
N ALA A 128 -1.83 4.19 -10.48
CA ALA A 128 -2.43 4.92 -11.60
C ALA A 128 -3.73 5.64 -11.19
N PHE A 129 -4.53 5.02 -10.31
CA PHE A 129 -5.74 5.65 -9.77
C PHE A 129 -5.42 6.84 -8.86
N GLU A 130 -4.41 6.71 -7.98
CA GLU A 130 -3.95 7.81 -7.13
C GLU A 130 -3.39 8.99 -7.96
N ASP A 131 -2.57 8.70 -8.96
CA ASP A 131 -2.03 9.70 -9.88
C ASP A 131 -3.14 10.40 -10.66
N ALA A 132 -4.17 9.68 -11.10
CA ALA A 132 -5.31 10.27 -11.79
C ALA A 132 -6.11 11.23 -10.90
N ILE A 133 -6.29 10.90 -9.61
CA ILE A 133 -6.93 11.82 -8.66
C ILE A 133 -6.09 13.08 -8.47
N LEU A 134 -4.78 12.92 -8.24
CA LEU A 134 -3.87 14.06 -8.07
C LEU A 134 -3.81 14.95 -9.32
N SER A 135 -3.79 14.34 -10.51
CA SER A 135 -3.84 15.06 -11.78
C SER A 135 -5.15 15.82 -11.97
N ALA A 136 -6.30 15.20 -11.65
CA ALA A 136 -7.60 15.85 -11.75
C ALA A 136 -7.74 17.02 -10.76
N ASP A 137 -7.20 16.87 -9.54
CA ASP A 137 -7.17 17.95 -8.55
C ASP A 137 -6.26 19.10 -9.01
N MET A 138 -5.12 18.78 -9.66
CA MET A 138 -4.25 19.77 -10.29
C MET A 138 -4.93 20.51 -11.44
N GLU A 139 -5.58 19.80 -12.37
CA GLU A 139 -6.28 20.42 -13.51
C GLU A 139 -7.39 21.37 -13.03
N LYS A 140 -8.22 20.92 -12.08
CA LYS A 140 -9.27 21.75 -11.46
C LYS A 140 -8.68 23.01 -10.82
N TYR A 141 -7.48 22.89 -10.27
CA TYR A 141 -6.79 23.99 -9.64
C TYR A 141 -6.17 24.96 -10.66
N GLU A 142 -5.61 24.47 -11.77
CA GLU A 142 -5.15 25.29 -12.89
C GLU A 142 -6.30 26.08 -13.54
N GLU A 143 -7.49 25.49 -13.66
CA GLU A 143 -8.70 26.19 -14.11
C GLU A 143 -9.11 27.34 -13.16
N LEU A 144 -8.98 27.13 -11.84
CA LEU A 144 -9.22 28.17 -10.82
C LEU A 144 -8.17 29.28 -10.85
N GLN A 145 -6.91 28.97 -11.18
CA GLN A 145 -5.86 29.99 -11.34
C GLN A 145 -6.01 30.77 -12.64
N SER A 146 -6.38 30.10 -13.73
CA SER A 146 -6.60 30.71 -15.05
C SER A 146 -7.75 31.73 -15.06
N SER A 147 -8.71 31.57 -14.15
CA SER A 147 -9.86 32.47 -13.98
C SER A 147 -9.60 33.65 -13.04
N HIS A 148 -8.45 33.70 -12.36
CA HIS A 148 -8.03 34.80 -11.49
C HIS A 148 -6.84 35.57 -12.08
N SER A 149 -7.13 36.33 -13.14
CA SER A 149 -6.20 37.28 -13.74
C SER A 149 -5.81 38.41 -12.75
N HIS A 150 -4.51 38.48 -12.46
CA HIS A 150 -3.69 39.66 -12.16
C HIS A 150 -4.40 40.91 -11.61
N LEU A 151 -4.51 41.00 -10.29
CA LEU A 151 -4.40 42.28 -9.60
C LEU A 151 -3.41 42.10 -8.44
N PRO A 152 -2.51 43.07 -8.17
CA PRO A 152 -1.76 43.13 -6.92
C PRO A 152 -2.76 43.48 -5.81
N GLY A 153 -3.55 42.47 -5.44
CA GLY A 153 -4.63 42.54 -4.50
C GLY A 153 -4.08 42.32 -3.12
N ASN A 154 -4.54 43.13 -2.17
CA ASN A 154 -4.33 42.87 -0.77
C ASN A 154 -4.92 41.48 -0.45
N PHE A 155 -4.09 40.49 -0.05
CA PHE A 155 -4.52 39.10 0.19
C PHE A 155 -5.24 38.94 1.55
N GLY A 156 -5.54 40.06 2.21
CA GLY A 156 -6.28 40.11 3.46
C GLY A 156 -5.37 39.98 4.68
N THR A 157 -5.98 39.67 5.82
CA THR A 157 -5.30 39.55 7.10
C THR A 157 -4.57 38.22 7.22
N CYS A 158 -3.34 38.26 7.75
CA CYS A 158 -2.54 37.09 8.03
C CYS A 158 -3.24 36.18 9.06
N MET A 159 -3.52 34.95 8.66
CA MET A 159 -4.21 33.94 9.47
C MET A 159 -3.45 33.50 10.74
N VAL A 160 -2.12 33.68 10.78
CA VAL A 160 -1.29 33.27 11.92
C VAL A 160 -1.31 34.33 13.02
N CYS A 161 -1.06 35.60 12.68
CA CYS A 161 -0.99 36.67 13.68
C CYS A 161 -2.30 37.46 13.82
N ASN A 162 -3.24 37.33 12.89
CA ASN A 162 -4.50 38.08 12.81
C ASN A 162 -4.36 39.62 12.86
N GLN A 163 -3.13 40.14 12.72
CA GLN A 163 -2.80 41.56 12.81
C GLN A 163 -2.12 42.09 11.56
N GLY A 164 -1.34 41.24 10.88
CA GLY A 164 -0.62 41.61 9.68
C GLY A 164 -1.46 41.48 8.43
N THR A 165 -0.99 42.11 7.37
CA THR A 165 -1.54 42.05 6.03
C THR A 165 -0.64 41.20 5.16
N LEU A 166 -1.23 40.29 4.37
CA LEU A 166 -0.49 39.49 3.40
C LEU A 166 -0.33 40.26 2.09
N PHE A 167 0.91 40.44 1.67
CA PHE A 167 1.26 41.07 0.40
C PHE A 167 2.14 40.13 -0.42
N GLN A 168 2.00 40.24 -1.73
CA GLN A 168 2.78 39.42 -2.67
C GLN A 168 4.22 39.96 -2.78
N THR A 169 5.20 39.09 -2.57
CA THR A 169 6.63 39.42 -2.69
C THR A 169 7.24 38.92 -4.00
N THR A 170 6.77 37.77 -4.49
CA THR A 170 7.13 37.18 -5.78
C THR A 170 5.86 36.71 -6.49
N GLU A 171 5.95 36.26 -7.74
CA GLU A 171 4.78 35.71 -8.46
C GLU A 171 4.06 34.60 -7.69
N THR A 172 4.79 33.82 -6.88
CA THR A 172 4.26 32.67 -6.17
C THR A 172 4.28 32.82 -4.66
N THR A 173 4.84 33.87 -4.07
CA THR A 173 5.02 33.99 -2.60
C THR A 173 4.28 35.19 -2.03
N LEU A 174 3.59 34.94 -0.92
CA LEU A 174 2.96 35.93 -0.05
C LEU A 174 3.77 36.06 1.24
N GLN A 175 3.89 37.28 1.75
CA GLN A 175 4.56 37.57 3.02
C GLN A 175 3.67 38.42 3.92
N CYS A 176 3.71 38.12 5.22
CA CYS A 176 3.08 38.94 6.25
C CYS A 176 4.02 40.07 6.71
N ASP A 177 3.49 41.29 6.81
CA ASP A 177 4.23 42.48 7.27
C ASP A 177 4.54 42.47 8.78
N LYS A 178 3.79 41.69 9.59
CA LYS A 178 3.95 41.64 11.05
C LYS A 178 4.74 40.44 11.56
N CYS A 179 4.34 39.22 11.19
CA CYS A 179 4.98 38.01 11.67
C CYS A 179 5.99 37.41 10.69
N HIS A 180 6.18 38.05 9.52
CA HIS A 180 7.09 37.60 8.47
C HIS A 180 6.84 36.17 7.97
N LEU A 181 5.65 35.62 8.20
CA LEU A 181 5.21 34.37 7.58
C LEU A 181 5.38 34.50 6.07
N GLN A 182 6.08 33.56 5.46
CA GLN A 182 6.15 33.38 4.03
C GLN A 182 5.35 32.12 3.67
N ILE A 183 4.44 32.28 2.73
CA ILE A 183 3.60 31.20 2.24
C ILE A 183 3.48 31.34 0.74
N ASP A 184 3.59 30.25 0.01
CA ASP A 184 3.32 30.29 -1.41
C ASP A 184 1.81 30.41 -1.70
N HIS A 185 1.47 30.89 -2.89
CA HIS A 185 0.09 31.13 -3.29
C HIS A 185 -0.74 29.84 -3.28
N GLN A 186 -0.11 28.68 -3.51
CA GLN A 186 -0.78 27.39 -3.50
C GLN A 186 -1.18 26.95 -2.10
N SER A 187 -0.27 27.08 -1.16
CA SER A 187 -0.53 26.81 0.25
C SER A 187 -1.58 27.78 0.82
N TRP A 188 -1.58 29.05 0.41
CA TRP A 188 -2.63 30.00 0.77
C TRP A 188 -4.02 29.58 0.29
N GLN A 189 -4.15 29.19 -0.97
CA GLN A 189 -5.42 28.71 -1.52
C GLN A 189 -5.89 27.41 -0.86
N ARG A 190 -4.96 26.47 -0.59
CA ARG A 190 -5.26 25.24 0.15
C ARG A 190 -5.85 25.52 1.53
N ILE A 191 -5.29 26.49 2.28
CA ILE A 191 -5.82 26.89 3.59
C ILE A 191 -7.25 27.37 3.50
N HIS A 192 -7.56 28.20 2.51
CA HIS A 192 -8.93 28.69 2.31
C HIS A 192 -9.90 27.56 1.99
N SER A 193 -9.49 26.62 1.14
CA SER A 193 -10.29 25.43 0.83
C SER A 193 -10.52 24.56 2.08
N LEU A 194 -9.48 24.28 2.87
CA LEU A 194 -9.59 23.52 4.12
C LEU A 194 -10.52 24.22 5.12
N ARG A 195 -10.38 25.54 5.28
CA ARG A 195 -11.25 26.33 6.14
C ARG A 195 -12.71 26.29 5.70
N SER A 196 -12.97 26.42 4.40
CA SER A 196 -14.32 26.36 3.84
C SER A 196 -14.93 24.96 3.97
N ALA A 197 -14.14 23.92 3.78
CA ALA A 197 -14.60 22.54 3.95
C ALA A 197 -14.96 22.28 5.42
N HIS A 198 -14.09 22.67 6.35
CA HIS A 198 -14.31 22.51 7.78
C HIS A 198 -15.51 23.33 8.30
N SER A 199 -15.65 24.59 7.87
CA SER A 199 -16.75 25.46 8.32
C SER A 199 -18.14 24.99 7.87
N SER A 200 -18.22 24.10 6.88
CA SER A 200 -19.49 23.48 6.47
C SER A 200 -20.03 22.49 7.49
N GLY A 201 -19.15 21.88 8.31
CA GLY A 201 -19.50 20.84 9.28
C GLY A 201 -19.23 21.19 10.74
N CYS A 202 -18.56 22.32 11.02
CA CYS A 202 -18.19 22.74 12.37
C CYS A 202 -18.33 24.26 12.53
N SER A 203 -18.88 24.69 13.67
CA SER A 203 -19.03 26.11 14.03
C SER A 203 -17.78 26.70 14.70
N GLY A 204 -16.72 25.90 14.88
CA GLY A 204 -15.49 26.35 15.52
C GLY A 204 -14.64 27.25 14.64
N ASN A 205 -13.79 28.05 15.28
CA ASN A 205 -12.83 28.89 14.58
C ASN A 205 -11.56 28.10 14.25
N SER A 206 -11.06 28.35 13.04
CA SER A 206 -9.75 27.83 12.63
C SER A 206 -8.65 28.67 13.26
N LEU A 207 -7.78 28.00 14.02
CA LEU A 207 -6.57 28.55 14.59
C LEU A 207 -5.38 28.08 13.77
N PHE A 208 -4.40 28.97 13.57
CA PHE A 208 -3.22 28.66 12.78
C PHE A 208 -1.97 28.83 13.63
N THR A 209 -1.07 27.86 13.58
CA THR A 209 0.24 27.93 14.21
C THR A 209 1.32 27.57 13.21
N PHE A 210 2.43 28.29 13.24
CA PHE A 210 3.58 28.03 12.37
C PHE A 210 4.80 27.71 13.24
N ASN A 211 5.43 26.57 12.95
CA ASN A 211 6.69 26.18 13.56
C ASN A 211 7.67 25.81 12.44
N PRO A 212 8.90 26.34 12.43
CA PRO A 212 9.90 25.99 11.41
C PRO A 212 10.18 24.49 11.26
N SER A 213 9.97 23.69 12.30
CA SER A 213 10.20 22.23 12.28
C SER A 213 9.01 21.41 11.80
N THR A 214 7.78 21.89 11.97
CA THR A 214 6.55 21.13 11.65
C THR A 214 5.66 21.82 10.61
N GLY A 215 6.10 22.97 10.10
CA GLY A 215 5.35 23.76 9.13
C GLY A 215 4.13 24.47 9.73
N LEU A 216 3.16 24.74 8.86
CA LEU A 216 1.92 25.44 9.20
C LEU A 216 0.83 24.42 9.51
N ILE A 217 0.23 24.54 10.69
CA ILE A 217 -0.82 23.64 11.16
C ILE A 217 -2.10 24.44 11.38
N MET A 218 -3.21 23.88 10.91
CA MET A 218 -4.57 24.38 11.15
C MET A 218 -5.24 23.51 12.22
N LEU A 219 -5.79 24.16 13.25
CA LEU A 219 -6.48 23.55 14.38
C LEU A 219 -7.90 24.10 14.47
N CYS A 220 -8.85 23.34 15.01
CA CYS A 220 -10.17 23.86 15.38
C CYS A 220 -10.25 24.08 16.90
N ASP A 221 -10.86 25.19 17.33
CA ASP A 221 -11.09 25.45 18.76
C ASP A 221 -12.28 24.68 19.36
N SER A 222 -13.09 24.04 18.52
CA SER A 222 -14.37 23.41 18.91
C SER A 222 -14.43 21.91 18.63
N CYS A 223 -13.46 21.35 17.90
CA CYS A 223 -13.35 19.91 17.67
C CYS A 223 -11.87 19.50 17.58
N ASP A 224 -11.59 18.20 17.65
CA ASP A 224 -10.24 17.64 17.60
C ASP A 224 -9.65 17.59 16.17
N TRP A 225 -10.18 18.41 15.26
CA TRP A 225 -9.70 18.45 13.87
C TRP A 225 -8.38 19.24 13.78
N CYS A 226 -7.37 18.61 13.16
CA CYS A 226 -6.04 19.14 12.96
C CYS A 226 -5.54 18.69 11.58
N GLU A 227 -4.98 19.61 10.80
CA GLU A 227 -4.44 19.33 9.47
C GLU A 227 -3.11 20.08 9.29
N ALA A 228 -2.10 19.36 8.80
CA ALA A 228 -0.84 19.95 8.37
C ALA A 228 -1.00 20.53 6.95
N VAL A 229 -0.60 21.79 6.79
CA VAL A 229 -0.79 22.54 5.54
C VAL A 229 0.50 22.62 4.73
N LEU A 230 1.63 22.80 5.40
CA LEU A 230 2.98 23.00 4.87
C LEU A 230 3.97 22.07 5.56
#